data_AF-A0A952Z5S1-F1
#
_entry.id   AF-A0A952Z5S1-F1
#
_cell.length_a   1.000
_cell.length_b   1.000
_cell.length_c   1.000
_cell.angle_alpha   90.00
_cell.angle_beta   90.00
_cell.angle_gamma   90.00
#
_symmetry.space_group_name_H-M   'P 1'
#
loop_
_entity.id
_entity.type
_entity.pdbx_description
1 polymer ?
#
loop_
_entity_poly.entity_id
_entity_poly.type
_entity_poly.pdbx_seq_one_letter_code
_entity_poly.pdbx_strand_id
1 'polypeptide(L)'
;MITQFIKQAEKNQHPAVQTRRDHLHCSPDGYATLILSDTGMIVGANRAGKKLLDISSKQTYRLHISQIILALTKTDLLDKHEKRVNTYLRFLSRIGYRFKLRDLSGAEFFGELFFSDIDSPHQHRIAVKIQPV
;
A
#
# COMPACT_ATOMS: atom_id res chain seq x y z
N MET A 1 -27.53 44.18 44.32
CA MET A 1 -26.87 44.91 43.21
C MET A 1 -26.68 43.90 42.08
N ILE A 2 -27.63 43.75 41.15
CA ILE A 2 -27.95 44.62 39.99
C ILE A 2 -26.85 44.53 38.90
N THR A 3 -27.00 43.54 38.01
CA THR A 3 -27.42 43.68 36.60
C THR A 3 -26.75 44.74 35.66
N GLN A 4 -26.15 44.20 34.59
CA GLN A 4 -26.09 44.64 33.17
C GLN A 4 -25.16 45.76 32.67
N PHE A 5 -24.50 45.52 31.51
CA PHE A 5 -24.65 46.17 30.17
C PHE A 5 -23.44 45.81 29.26
N ILE A 6 -23.48 44.77 28.40
CA ILE A 6 -23.95 44.61 26.99
C ILE A 6 -23.30 45.55 25.94
N LYS A 7 -22.77 44.93 24.85
CA LYS A 7 -22.91 45.24 23.39
C LYS A 7 -21.56 45.31 22.64
N GLN A 8 -21.35 44.86 21.39
CA GLN A 8 -22.09 44.10 20.37
C GLN A 8 -21.20 44.01 19.10
N ALA A 9 -21.28 42.93 18.33
CA ALA A 9 -21.12 42.83 16.86
C ALA A 9 -21.02 41.32 16.53
N GLU A 10 -22.08 40.63 16.06
CA GLU A 10 -22.55 40.60 14.66
C GLU A 10 -21.38 40.49 13.68
N LYS A 11 -21.30 39.60 12.70
CA LYS A 11 -22.23 38.68 12.03
C LYS A 11 -21.38 38.17 10.86
N ASN A 12 -21.37 36.86 10.57
CA ASN A 12 -21.31 36.34 9.20
C ASN A 12 -21.33 34.80 9.22
N GLN A 13 -22.41 34.26 8.66
CA GLN A 13 -22.69 32.86 8.43
C GLN A 13 -22.11 32.41 7.08
N HIS A 14 -21.41 31.25 7.12
CA HIS A 14 -21.27 30.20 6.09
C HIS A 14 -20.44 30.43 4.81
N PRO A 15 -19.95 29.35 4.14
CA PRO A 15 -19.53 28.03 4.64
C PRO A 15 -18.20 27.50 3.99
N ALA A 16 -17.81 26.30 4.40
CA ALA A 16 -17.05 25.32 3.60
C ALA A 16 -15.60 25.67 3.20
N VAL A 17 -14.64 25.13 3.95
CA VAL A 17 -13.72 24.14 3.36
C VAL A 17 -13.54 23.05 4.39
N GLN A 18 -14.37 22.01 4.27
CA GLN A 18 -14.08 20.72 4.88
C GLN A 18 -12.83 20.21 4.18
N THR A 19 -11.65 20.51 4.74
CA THR A 19 -10.43 19.83 4.32
C THR A 19 -10.62 18.39 4.73
N ARG A 20 -11.13 17.58 3.80
CA ARG A 20 -11.04 16.12 3.81
C ARG A 20 -9.57 15.79 3.84
N ARG A 21 -8.99 15.84 5.04
CA ARG A 21 -7.85 15.03 5.36
C ARG A 21 -8.44 13.64 5.48
N ASP A 22 -8.54 12.95 4.36
CA ASP A 22 -8.67 11.51 4.35
C ASP A 22 -7.42 11.01 5.06
N HIS A 23 -7.54 10.85 6.38
CA HIS A 23 -6.53 10.23 7.20
C HIS A 23 -6.55 8.78 6.73
N LEU A 24 -5.66 8.47 5.78
CA LEU A 24 -5.22 7.11 5.52
C LEU A 24 -4.99 6.51 6.91
N HIS A 25 -5.83 5.53 7.25
CA HIS A 25 -5.82 4.87 8.54
C HIS A 25 -4.41 4.31 8.73
N CYS A 26 -3.60 5.01 9.52
CA CYS A 26 -2.26 4.53 9.87
C CYS A 26 -2.49 3.34 10.78
N SER A 27 -2.42 2.14 10.20
CA SER A 27 -2.42 0.93 11.02
C SER A 27 -1.22 1.02 11.96
N PRO A 28 -1.34 0.57 13.22
CA PRO A 28 -0.21 0.54 14.16
C PRO A 28 0.98 -0.30 13.64
N ASP A 29 0.79 -1.07 12.57
CA ASP A 29 1.78 -1.93 11.91
C ASP A 29 2.55 -1.23 10.75
N GLY A 30 2.31 0.06 10.49
CA GLY A 30 2.90 0.81 9.38
C GLY A 30 2.24 0.53 8.03
N TYR A 31 3.04 0.51 6.95
CA TYR A 31 2.59 0.21 5.59
C TYR A 31 2.27 -1.28 5.40
N ALA A 32 1.25 -1.59 4.60
CA ALA A 32 0.99 -2.96 4.15
C ALA A 32 2.21 -3.48 3.38
N THR A 33 2.78 -4.61 3.81
CA THR A 33 4.03 -5.14 3.27
C THR A 33 3.89 -6.63 2.97
N LEU A 34 4.36 -7.03 1.79
CA LEU A 34 4.53 -8.41 1.35
C LEU A 34 6.02 -8.73 1.18
N ILE A 35 6.40 -9.97 1.46
CA ILE A 35 7.71 -10.54 1.15
C ILE A 35 7.50 -11.59 0.08
N LEU A 36 8.22 -11.46 -1.03
CA LEU A 36 8.16 -12.37 -2.17
C LEU A 36 9.45 -13.19 -2.29
N SER A 37 9.33 -14.40 -2.82
CA SER A 37 10.45 -15.12 -3.43
C SER A 37 10.90 -14.43 -4.73
N ASP A 38 12.03 -14.88 -5.26
CA ASP A 38 12.52 -14.55 -6.60
C ASP A 38 11.52 -14.89 -7.72
N THR A 39 10.71 -15.93 -7.52
CA THR A 39 9.64 -16.35 -8.43
C THR A 39 8.32 -15.61 -8.23
N GLY A 40 8.24 -14.64 -7.31
CA GLY A 40 7.02 -13.86 -7.08
C GLY A 40 5.96 -14.54 -6.21
N MET A 41 6.30 -15.65 -5.57
CA MET A 41 5.44 -16.27 -4.55
C MET A 41 5.49 -15.46 -3.27
N ILE A 42 4.33 -15.21 -2.67
CA ILE A 42 4.25 -14.56 -1.36
C ILE A 42 4.73 -15.55 -0.30
N VAL A 43 5.80 -15.19 0.40
CA VAL A 43 6.37 -16.00 1.50
C VAL A 43 6.14 -15.35 2.86
N GLY A 44 5.68 -14.10 2.89
CA GLY A 44 5.34 -13.38 4.11
C GLY A 44 4.46 -12.16 3.84
N ALA A 45 3.70 -11.77 4.85
CA ALA A 45 2.91 -10.54 4.85
C ALA A 45 2.76 -10.04 6.29
N ASN A 46 2.90 -8.74 6.51
CA ASN A 46 2.60 -8.16 7.82
C ASN A 46 1.08 -8.11 8.05
N ARG A 47 0.66 -7.78 9.28
CA ARG A 47 -0.75 -7.73 9.66
C ARG A 47 -1.56 -6.75 8.80
N ALA A 48 -0.98 -5.59 8.47
CA ALA A 48 -1.58 -4.63 7.56
C ALA A 48 -1.79 -5.19 6.14
N GLY A 49 -0.80 -5.86 5.56
CA GLY A 49 -0.89 -6.49 4.24
C GLY A 49 -1.90 -7.62 4.20
N LYS A 50 -1.96 -8.45 5.26
CA LYS A 50 -2.97 -9.50 5.39
C LYS A 50 -4.38 -8.92 5.42
N LYS A 51 -4.60 -7.87 6.21
CA LYS A 51 -5.89 -7.20 6.32
C LYS A 51 -6.28 -6.51 5.00
N LEU A 52 -5.35 -5.81 4.36
CA LEU A 52 -5.60 -5.08 3.12
C LEU A 52 -5.99 -5.99 1.96
N LEU A 53 -5.39 -7.18 1.88
CA LEU A 53 -5.55 -8.09 0.76
C LEU A 53 -6.46 -9.29 1.08
N ASP A 54 -7.08 -9.29 2.26
CA ASP A 54 -7.87 -10.43 2.78
C ASP A 54 -7.09 -11.76 2.76
N ILE A 55 -5.78 -11.71 3.05
CA ILE A 55 -4.92 -12.89 3.07
C ILE A 55 -5.09 -13.63 4.41
N SER A 56 -5.70 -14.80 4.36
CA SER A 56 -5.73 -15.71 5.50
C SER A 56 -4.36 -16.36 5.76
N SER A 57 -4.09 -16.73 7.01
CA SER A 57 -2.84 -17.38 7.42
C SER A 57 -2.56 -18.72 6.72
N LYS A 58 -3.61 -19.39 6.22
CA LYS A 58 -3.49 -20.68 5.52
C LYS A 58 -3.15 -20.52 4.03
N GLN A 59 -3.44 -19.36 3.43
CA GLN A 59 -3.31 -19.14 1.99
C GLN A 59 -1.98 -18.48 1.59
N THR A 60 -1.28 -17.84 2.53
CA THR A 60 -0.10 -16.99 2.22
C THR A 60 0.94 -17.72 1.36
N TYR A 61 1.24 -19.00 1.64
CA TYR A 61 2.30 -19.76 0.97
C TYR A 61 2.01 -20.25 -0.45
N ARG A 62 0.79 -20.02 -0.98
CA ARG A 62 0.37 -20.52 -2.30
C ARG A 62 -0.05 -19.41 -3.26
N LEU A 63 0.11 -18.15 -2.87
CA LEU A 63 -0.34 -17.01 -3.64
C LEU A 63 0.83 -16.41 -4.42
N HIS A 64 0.70 -16.40 -5.75
CA HIS A 64 1.60 -15.64 -6.61
C HIS A 64 1.14 -14.18 -6.65
N ILE A 65 2.09 -13.23 -6.64
CA ILE A 65 1.79 -11.79 -6.57
C ILE A 65 0.90 -11.30 -7.73
N SER A 66 0.94 -11.96 -8.89
CA SER A 66 0.10 -11.63 -10.04
C SER A 66 -1.40 -11.78 -9.79
N GLN A 67 -1.82 -12.57 -8.79
CA GLN A 67 -3.23 -12.67 -8.41
C GLN A 67 -3.74 -11.37 -7.77
N ILE A 68 -2.84 -10.62 -7.13
CA ILE A 68 -3.14 -9.33 -6.49
C ILE A 68 -2.85 -8.17 -7.46
N ILE A 69 -1.77 -8.26 -8.22
CA ILE A 69 -1.31 -7.21 -9.15
C ILE A 69 -1.26 -7.80 -10.55
N LEU A 70 -2.37 -7.70 -11.29
CA LEU A 70 -2.50 -8.33 -12.61
C LEU A 70 -1.43 -7.88 -13.60
N ALA A 71 -0.95 -6.63 -13.50
CA ALA A 71 0.13 -6.11 -14.34
C ALA A 71 1.46 -6.88 -14.19
N LEU A 72 1.68 -7.57 -13.07
CA LEU A 72 2.86 -8.40 -12.83
C LEU A 72 2.77 -9.79 -13.46
N THR A 73 1.66 -10.15 -14.10
CA THR A 73 1.56 -11.43 -14.85
C THR A 73 2.53 -11.49 -16.03
N LYS A 74 2.89 -10.33 -16.59
CA LYS A 74 3.76 -10.21 -17.78
C LYS A 74 5.10 -9.53 -17.51
N THR A 75 5.36 -9.18 -16.25
CA THR A 75 6.53 -8.39 -15.87
C THR A 75 7.42 -9.22 -14.95
N ASP A 76 8.66 -9.45 -15.38
CA ASP A 76 9.65 -10.13 -14.54
C ASP A 76 9.93 -9.27 -13.30
N LEU A 77 9.87 -9.87 -12.11
CA LEU A 77 10.15 -9.16 -10.86
C LEU A 77 11.62 -8.82 -10.67
N LEU A 78 12.50 -9.61 -11.27
CA LEU A 78 13.93 -9.49 -11.16
C LEU A 78 14.56 -9.18 -12.51
N ASP A 79 15.63 -8.39 -12.50
CA ASP A 79 16.52 -8.27 -13.64
C ASP A 79 17.30 -9.57 -13.83
N LYS A 80 17.27 -10.10 -15.07
CA LYS A 80 17.83 -11.41 -15.44
C LYS A 80 19.32 -11.55 -15.15
N HIS A 81 20.04 -10.44 -15.05
CA HIS A 81 21.49 -10.41 -14.91
C HIS A 81 21.97 -10.16 -13.47
N GLU A 82 21.20 -9.45 -12.64
CA GLU A 82 21.71 -8.92 -11.38
C GLU A 82 21.08 -9.54 -10.12
N LYS A 83 20.06 -10.41 -10.25
CA LYS A 83 19.26 -10.89 -9.10
C LYS A 83 18.80 -9.72 -8.21
N ARG A 84 18.40 -8.61 -8.83
CA ARG A 84 17.85 -7.43 -8.17
C ARG A 84 16.45 -7.18 -8.70
N VAL A 85 15.63 -6.48 -7.93
CA VAL A 85 14.33 -5.98 -8.40
C VAL A 85 14.50 -5.28 -9.75
N ASN A 86 13.64 -5.67 -10.69
CA ASN A 86 13.58 -5.13 -12.05
C ASN A 86 13.60 -3.59 -12.02
N THR A 87 14.55 -3.01 -12.75
CA THR A 87 14.77 -1.56 -12.84
C THR A 87 13.49 -0.80 -13.25
N TYR A 88 12.67 -1.38 -14.12
CA TYR A 88 11.37 -0.81 -14.50
C TYR A 88 10.42 -0.70 -13.30
N LEU A 89 10.32 -1.74 -12.47
CA LEU A 89 9.47 -1.70 -11.27
C LEU A 89 9.96 -0.66 -10.26
N ARG A 90 11.29 -0.51 -10.11
CA ARG A 90 11.88 0.54 -9.25
C ARG A 90 11.56 1.93 -9.77
N PHE A 91 11.62 2.13 -11.08
CA PHE A 91 11.23 3.38 -11.72
C PHE A 91 9.76 3.70 -11.44
N LEU A 92 8.85 2.74 -11.63
CA LEU A 92 7.42 2.89 -11.35
C LEU A 92 7.16 3.26 -9.87
N SER A 93 7.87 2.63 -8.94
CA SER A 93 7.81 3.00 -7.52
C SER A 93 8.21 4.44 -7.27
N ARG A 94 9.29 4.91 -7.94
CA ARG A 94 9.84 6.24 -7.70
C ARG A 94 8.95 7.36 -8.23
N ILE A 95 8.16 7.11 -9.27
CA ILE A 95 7.21 8.09 -9.82
C ILE A 95 5.82 8.01 -9.17
N GLY A 96 5.61 7.13 -8.19
CA GLY A 96 4.28 6.95 -7.57
C GLY A 96 3.26 6.36 -8.53
N TYR A 97 3.67 5.42 -9.40
CA TYR A 97 2.73 4.81 -10.33
C TYR A 97 1.63 4.04 -9.59
N ARG A 98 0.37 4.32 -9.97
CA ARG A 98 -0.81 3.68 -9.37
C ARG A 98 -1.11 2.39 -10.11
N PHE A 99 -0.90 1.28 -9.42
CA PHE A 99 -1.30 -0.04 -9.90
C PHE A 99 -2.77 -0.28 -9.58
N LYS A 100 -3.45 -1.00 -10.47
CA LYS A 100 -4.74 -1.61 -10.14
C LYS A 100 -4.46 -2.93 -9.42
N LEU A 101 -5.00 -3.06 -8.22
CA LEU A 101 -4.90 -4.25 -7.38
C LEU A 101 -6.26 -4.91 -7.22
N ARG A 102 -6.23 -6.19 -6.84
CA ARG A 102 -7.39 -6.96 -6.43
C ARG A 102 -7.05 -7.69 -5.13
N ASP A 103 -7.91 -7.58 -4.12
CA ASP A 103 -7.78 -8.40 -2.91
C ASP A 103 -8.31 -9.83 -3.16
N LEU A 104 -8.15 -10.72 -2.18
CA LEU A 104 -8.61 -12.11 -2.33
C LEU A 104 -10.13 -12.27 -2.24
N SER A 105 -10.87 -11.27 -1.78
CA SER A 105 -12.33 -11.24 -1.84
C SER A 105 -12.84 -10.90 -3.26
N GLY A 106 -11.95 -10.36 -4.10
CA GLY A 106 -12.24 -9.92 -5.46
C GLY A 106 -12.46 -8.41 -5.60
N ALA A 107 -12.38 -7.65 -4.51
CA ALA A 107 -12.53 -6.20 -4.55
C ALA A 107 -11.30 -5.55 -5.22
N GLU A 108 -11.57 -4.62 -6.13
CA GLU A 108 -10.52 -3.91 -6.87
C GLU A 108 -10.26 -2.52 -6.27
N PHE A 109 -9.00 -2.14 -6.19
CA PHE A 109 -8.58 -0.83 -5.68
C PHE A 109 -7.30 -0.36 -6.36
N PHE A 110 -6.93 0.90 -6.16
CA PHE A 110 -5.67 1.44 -6.63
C PHE A 110 -4.66 1.56 -5.49
N GLY A 111 -3.40 1.35 -5.81
CA GLY A 111 -2.31 1.46 -4.84
C GLY A 111 -0.98 1.77 -5.50
N GLU A 112 -0.18 2.56 -4.81
CA GLU A 112 1.23 2.75 -5.14
C GLU A 112 2.04 1.59 -4.55
N LEU A 113 3.00 1.11 -5.33
CA LEU A 113 3.83 -0.04 -4.97
C LEU A 113 5.29 0.36 -4.89
N PHE A 114 5.95 -0.03 -3.80
CA PHE A 114 7.37 0.19 -3.58
C PHE A 114 8.10 -1.14 -3.47
N PHE A 115 8.93 -1.44 -4.47
CA PHE A 115 9.72 -2.66 -4.53
C PHE A 115 11.13 -2.42 -3.99
N SER A 116 11.61 -3.32 -3.13
CA SER A 116 12.96 -3.26 -2.57
C SER A 116 13.55 -4.65 -2.41
N ASP A 117 14.87 -4.74 -2.62
CA ASP A 117 15.64 -5.95 -2.38
C ASP A 117 15.74 -6.18 -0.86
N ILE A 118 15.61 -7.44 -0.42
CA ILE A 118 16.04 -7.88 0.91
C ILE A 118 17.31 -8.69 0.70
N ASP A 119 18.43 -8.13 1.14
CA ASP A 119 19.70 -8.83 1.13
C ASP A 119 19.65 -9.97 2.15
N SER A 120 19.68 -11.20 1.66
CA SER A 120 19.94 -12.36 2.49
C SER A 120 21.00 -13.24 1.82
N PRO A 121 21.92 -13.85 2.59
CA PRO A 121 23.08 -14.57 2.05
C PRO A 121 22.74 -15.76 1.15
N HIS A 122 21.51 -16.26 1.21
CA HIS A 122 21.13 -17.54 0.60
C HIS A 122 19.87 -17.47 -0.27
N GLN A 123 19.06 -16.42 -0.14
CA GLN A 123 17.83 -16.31 -0.91
C GLN A 123 17.50 -14.85 -1.19
N HIS A 124 17.50 -14.46 -2.47
CA HIS A 124 17.04 -13.13 -2.83
C HIS A 124 15.53 -13.04 -2.59
N ARG A 125 15.12 -12.04 -1.80
CA ARG A 125 13.71 -11.79 -1.49
C ARG A 125 13.38 -10.35 -1.84
N ILE A 126 12.13 -10.12 -2.20
CA ILE A 126 11.64 -8.80 -2.55
C ILE A 126 10.63 -8.37 -1.49
N ALA A 127 10.84 -7.20 -0.90
CA ALA A 127 9.80 -6.53 -0.12
C ALA A 127 8.97 -5.63 -1.04
N VAL A 128 7.65 -5.78 -0.98
CA VAL A 128 6.68 -4.93 -1.68
C VAL A 128 5.84 -4.21 -0.64
N LYS A 129 5.99 -2.89 -0.55
CA LYS A 129 5.08 -2.05 0.24
C LYS A 129 3.93 -1.58 -0.64
N ILE A 130 2.74 -1.59 -0.08
CA ILE A 130 1.49 -1.22 -0.73
C ILE A 130 0.91 -0.03 0.02
N GLN A 131 0.66 1.06 -0.70
CA GLN A 131 -0.04 2.23 -0.20
C GLN A 131 -1.32 2.44 -1.02
N PRO A 132 -2.51 2.14 -0.46
CA PRO A 132 -3.78 2.40 -1.12
C PRO A 132 -3.98 3.89 -1.41
N VAL A 133 -4.67 4.22 -2.52
CA VAL A 133 -4.95 5.59 -2.98
C VAL A 133 -6.40 5.78 -3.38
#